data_AF-A0A6J4X2K9-F1
#
_entry.id   AF-A0A6J4X2K9-F1
#
_cell.length_a   1.000
_cell.length_b   1.000
_cell.length_c   1.000
_cell.angle_alpha   90.00
_cell.angle_beta   90.00
_cell.angle_gamma   90.00
#
_symmetry.space_group_name_H-M   'P 1'
#
loop_
_entity.id
_entity.type
_entity.pdbx_description
1 polymer ?
#
loop_
_entity_poly.entity_id
_entity_poly.type
_entity_poly.pdbx_seq_one_letter_code
_entity_poly.pdbx_strand_id
1 'polypeptide(L)'
;MMKTEAKKDNNAGQLFADELAITVLNSLSAHIAILDENGIILETNRAWRDFSAKSRMPKDYDDRGSNYLAICEATTGSDAEDAHKVAEGIRAVIGGEVEEFLYDYPCHSEDGPHWYYMRAIRMSGFGPTRVVASHEEITALKLTEEALRKSQEELIEQKQSLEEANIAMKVLLKQREDDKLELEKKVLNNVKDLVLPYVDKLKNTRLKAKDRTLVEIIDTHLQDIISPLLQRFSNAKILLTPQEMQVAALVKDGKTSKEIADVLNVSETTVNFHRKNLRFKFGLTNKRTNLRSYLMSISQ
;
A
#
# COMPACT_ATOMS: atom_id res chain seq x y z
N MET A 1 26.35 61.30 45.31
CA MET A 1 25.17 61.18 44.43
C MET A 1 25.28 60.01 43.44
N MET A 2 26.44 59.72 42.84
CA MET A 2 26.61 58.63 41.84
C MET A 2 26.40 57.17 42.30
N LYS A 3 26.44 56.83 43.60
CA LYS A 3 26.17 55.46 44.07
C LYS A 3 24.68 55.09 44.13
N THR A 4 23.79 56.08 44.05
CA THR A 4 22.34 55.89 44.21
C THR A 4 21.64 55.64 42.87
N GLU A 5 22.19 56.12 41.76
CA GLU A 5 21.66 55.92 40.40
C GLU A 5 22.01 54.54 39.84
N ALA A 6 23.26 54.08 39.96
CA ALA A 6 23.67 52.75 39.52
C ALA A 6 22.94 51.59 40.25
N LYS A 7 22.50 51.80 41.50
CA LYS A 7 21.71 50.83 42.26
C LYS A 7 20.23 50.85 41.86
N LYS A 8 19.73 51.95 41.29
CA LYS A 8 18.37 52.09 40.76
C LYS A 8 18.24 51.43 39.38
N ASP A 9 19.23 51.65 38.51
CA ASP A 9 19.24 51.07 37.15
C ASP A 9 19.42 49.54 37.19
N ASN A 10 20.26 49.02 38.09
CA ASN A 10 20.44 47.57 38.26
C ASN A 10 19.18 46.89 38.83
N ASN A 11 18.44 47.59 39.70
CA ASN A 11 17.19 47.07 40.27
C ASN A 11 16.06 47.11 39.23
N ALA A 12 16.00 48.15 38.38
CA ALA A 12 15.02 48.27 37.29
C ALA A 12 15.22 47.21 36.19
N GLY A 13 16.48 46.92 35.81
CA GLY A 13 16.78 45.85 34.86
C GLY A 13 16.43 44.45 35.38
N GLN A 14 16.64 44.21 36.68
CA GLN A 14 16.29 42.94 37.33
C GLN A 14 14.76 42.76 37.48
N LEU A 15 14.05 43.82 37.88
CA LEU A 15 12.58 43.85 37.92
C LEU A 15 11.95 43.56 36.55
N PHE A 16 12.50 44.13 35.47
CA PHE A 16 12.00 43.89 34.11
C PHE A 16 12.25 42.46 33.62
N ALA A 17 13.41 41.88 33.96
CA ALA A 17 13.74 40.50 33.61
C ALA A 17 12.83 39.50 34.35
N ASP A 18 12.55 39.76 35.63
CA ASP A 18 11.65 38.93 36.45
C ASP A 18 10.20 39.01 35.93
N GLU A 19 9.73 40.21 35.58
CA GLU A 19 8.39 40.44 35.00
C GLU A 19 8.22 39.74 33.65
N LEU A 20 9.25 39.82 32.78
CA LEU A 20 9.24 39.15 31.49
C LEU A 20 9.22 37.62 31.65
N ALA A 21 10.04 37.06 32.55
CA ALA A 21 10.11 35.63 32.80
C ALA A 21 8.77 35.06 33.30
N ILE A 22 8.11 35.76 34.23
CA ILE A 22 6.78 35.40 34.74
C ILE A 22 5.74 35.49 33.62
N THR A 23 5.81 36.53 32.78
CA THR A 23 4.88 36.71 31.67
C THR A 23 5.00 35.59 30.64
N VAL A 24 6.23 35.20 30.28
CA VAL A 24 6.49 34.07 29.37
C VAL A 24 5.96 32.77 29.98
N LEU A 25 6.30 32.48 31.23
CA LEU A 25 5.85 31.27 31.92
C LEU A 25 4.31 31.14 31.94
N ASN A 26 3.61 32.25 32.26
CA ASN A 26 2.14 32.29 32.32
C ASN A 26 1.44 32.30 30.94
N SER A 27 2.18 32.53 29.86
CA SER A 27 1.64 32.51 28.49
C SER A 27 1.67 31.11 27.86
N LEU A 28 2.38 30.15 28.47
CA LEU A 28 2.44 28.77 28.02
C LEU A 28 1.14 28.02 28.37
N SER A 29 0.66 27.19 27.46
CA SER A 29 -0.54 26.35 27.63
C SER A 29 -0.30 25.11 28.48
N ALA A 30 0.92 24.57 28.47
CA ALA A 30 1.30 23.44 29.31
C ALA A 30 1.18 23.80 30.80
N HIS A 31 0.77 22.84 31.63
CA HIS A 31 0.76 23.00 33.09
C HIS A 31 2.19 22.86 33.59
N ILE A 32 2.79 23.94 34.10
CA ILE A 32 4.20 23.95 34.49
C ILE A 32 4.36 24.20 35.98
N ALA A 33 5.20 23.39 36.62
CA ALA A 33 5.68 23.56 37.98
C ALA A 33 7.22 23.55 38.02
N ILE A 34 7.81 24.45 38.82
CA ILE A 34 9.24 24.46 39.12
C ILE A 34 9.42 23.84 40.50
N LEU A 35 10.26 22.81 40.59
CA LEU A 35 10.53 22.04 41.80
C LEU A 35 11.95 22.33 42.30
N ASP A 36 12.15 22.25 43.62
CA ASP A 36 13.47 22.23 44.25
C ASP A 36 14.08 20.82 44.30
N GLU A 37 15.25 20.67 44.94
CA GLU A 37 15.94 19.39 45.12
C GLU A 37 15.19 18.35 45.96
N ASN A 38 14.14 18.73 46.68
CA ASN A 38 13.31 17.83 47.48
C ASN A 38 11.96 17.53 46.81
N GLY A 39 11.71 18.09 45.62
CA GLY A 39 10.42 17.96 44.92
C GLY A 39 9.34 18.91 45.41
N ILE A 40 9.72 19.96 46.15
CA ILE A 40 8.79 21.01 46.62
C ILE A 40 8.54 22.00 45.49
N ILE A 41 7.26 22.33 45.26
CA ILE A 41 6.85 23.31 44.26
C ILE A 41 7.28 24.71 44.71
N LEU A 42 8.19 25.30 43.94
CA LEU A 42 8.67 26.68 44.10
C LEU A 42 7.76 27.68 43.39
N GLU A 43 7.31 27.35 42.18
CA GLU A 43 6.48 28.23 41.35
C GLU A 43 5.66 27.43 40.35
N THR A 44 4.51 27.95 39.94
CA THR A 44 3.65 27.35 38.91
C THR A 44 3.26 28.39 37.87
N ASN A 45 2.86 27.95 36.67
CA ASN A 45 2.26 28.87 35.70
C ASN A 45 0.74 28.98 35.86
N ARG A 46 0.13 29.93 35.15
CA ARG A 46 -1.33 30.12 35.14
C ARG A 46 -2.09 28.86 34.74
N ALA A 47 -1.62 28.15 33.71
CA ALA A 47 -2.30 26.95 33.22
C ALA A 47 -2.35 25.84 34.29
N TRP A 48 -1.27 25.64 35.06
CA TRP A 48 -1.26 24.73 36.20
C TRP A 48 -2.29 25.11 37.26
N ARG A 49 -2.33 26.38 37.68
CA ARG A 49 -3.29 26.86 38.69
C ARG A 49 -4.73 26.68 38.24
N ASP A 50 -5.02 27.00 36.98
CA ASP A 50 -6.34 26.83 36.39
C ASP A 50 -6.76 25.35 36.34
N PHE A 51 -5.81 24.43 36.17
CA PHE A 51 -6.03 22.99 36.23
C PHE A 51 -6.27 22.50 37.66
N SER A 52 -5.41 22.87 38.62
CA SER A 52 -5.57 22.52 40.04
C SER A 52 -6.91 23.01 40.62
N ALA A 53 -7.35 24.22 40.25
CA ALA A 53 -8.61 24.81 40.72
C ALA A 53 -9.86 24.08 40.19
N LYS A 54 -9.77 23.35 39.06
CA LYS A 54 -10.87 22.50 38.57
C LYS A 54 -10.97 21.20 39.34
N SER A 55 -9.87 20.73 39.93
CA SER A 55 -9.76 19.46 40.66
C SER A 55 -10.23 19.58 42.11
N ARG A 56 -11.50 19.94 42.37
CA ARG A 56 -12.14 19.99 43.70
C ARG A 56 -11.38 20.74 44.82
N MET A 57 -10.34 21.51 44.49
CA MET A 57 -9.58 22.33 45.43
C MET A 57 -10.19 23.74 45.54
N PRO A 58 -10.02 24.43 46.68
CA PRO A 58 -10.46 25.82 46.82
C PRO A 58 -9.85 26.73 45.73
N LYS A 59 -10.61 27.74 45.26
CA LYS A 59 -10.16 28.66 44.21
C LYS A 59 -8.87 29.44 44.52
N ASP A 60 -8.52 29.55 45.81
CA ASP A 60 -7.33 30.24 46.30
C ASP A 60 -6.23 29.28 46.77
N TYR A 61 -6.30 28.00 46.38
CA TYR A 61 -5.28 27.01 46.71
C TYR A 61 -4.00 27.29 45.91
N ASP A 62 -2.90 27.55 46.63
CA ASP A 62 -1.57 27.72 46.05
C ASP A 62 -0.78 26.42 46.27
N ASP A 63 -0.42 25.76 45.17
CA ASP A 63 0.39 24.55 45.19
C ASP A 63 1.82 24.81 45.71
N ARG A 64 2.26 26.08 45.80
CA ARG A 64 3.61 26.45 46.28
C ARG A 64 3.85 25.97 47.71
N GLY A 65 5.02 25.38 47.92
CA GLY A 65 5.42 24.78 49.19
C GLY A 65 4.92 23.34 49.40
N SER A 66 4.02 22.84 48.56
CA SER A 66 3.62 21.43 48.57
C SER A 66 4.69 20.55 47.93
N ASN A 67 4.88 19.34 48.45
CA ASN A 67 5.79 18.37 47.86
C ASN A 67 5.08 17.57 46.78
N TYR A 68 5.39 17.86 45.52
CA TYR A 68 4.78 17.22 44.36
C TYR A 68 5.06 15.71 44.32
N LEU A 69 6.30 15.31 44.65
CA LEU A 69 6.69 13.90 44.68
C LEU A 69 5.91 13.13 45.73
N ALA A 70 5.73 13.70 46.92
CA ALA A 70 4.95 13.09 47.99
C ALA A 70 3.46 12.94 47.60
N ILE A 71 2.90 13.89 46.85
CA ILE A 71 1.53 13.79 46.32
C ILE A 71 1.42 12.64 45.32
N CYS A 72 2.38 12.54 44.39
CA CYS A 72 2.42 11.43 43.44
C CYS A 72 2.59 10.07 44.13
N GLU A 73 3.45 9.98 45.15
CA GLU A 73 3.65 8.76 45.95
C GLU A 73 2.41 8.38 46.76
N ALA A 74 1.69 9.36 47.30
CA ALA A 74 0.46 9.15 48.06
C ALA A 74 -0.76 8.86 47.17
N THR A 75 -0.63 8.97 45.85
CA THR A 75 -1.72 8.68 44.91
C THR A 75 -2.06 7.19 44.97
N THR A 76 -3.36 6.90 45.02
CA THR A 76 -3.91 5.54 45.10
C THR A 76 -4.97 5.34 44.02
N GLY A 77 -5.33 4.09 43.74
CA GLY A 77 -6.30 3.75 42.69
C GLY A 77 -5.63 3.42 41.36
N SER A 78 -6.36 3.63 40.26
CA SER A 78 -5.90 3.29 38.90
C SER A 78 -4.67 4.05 38.45
N ASP A 79 -4.49 5.27 38.95
CA ASP A 79 -3.45 6.19 38.50
C ASP A 79 -2.17 6.11 39.36
N ALA A 80 -2.16 5.25 40.38
CA ALA A 80 -1.07 5.14 41.36
C ALA A 80 0.24 4.68 40.72
N GLU A 81 0.20 3.67 39.84
CA GLU A 81 1.40 3.14 39.18
C GLU A 81 2.10 4.23 38.33
N ASP A 82 1.31 4.97 37.55
CA ASP A 82 1.82 6.05 36.72
C ASP A 82 2.33 7.23 37.55
N ALA A 83 1.63 7.59 38.63
CA ALA A 83 2.08 8.62 39.55
C ALA A 83 3.41 8.24 40.23
N HIS A 84 3.59 6.99 40.64
CA HIS A 84 4.83 6.48 41.23
C HIS A 84 6.00 6.55 40.24
N LYS A 85 5.78 6.16 38.98
CA LYS A 85 6.77 6.27 37.91
C LYS A 85 7.16 7.72 37.62
N VAL A 86 6.20 8.63 37.60
CA VAL A 86 6.46 10.07 37.45
C VAL A 86 7.34 10.57 38.60
N ALA A 87 7.02 10.18 39.83
CA ALA A 87 7.80 10.58 41.00
C ALA A 87 9.24 10.03 40.95
N GLU A 88 9.40 8.76 40.56
CA GLU A 88 10.72 8.12 40.38
C GLU A 88 11.54 8.81 39.28
N GLY A 89 10.92 9.07 38.12
CA GLY A 89 11.58 9.76 37.00
C GLY A 89 12.04 11.17 37.35
N ILE A 90 11.22 11.95 38.05
CA ILE A 90 11.63 13.29 38.53
C ILE A 90 12.79 13.18 39.52
N ARG A 91 12.80 12.20 40.43
CA ARG A 91 13.94 12.01 41.35
C ARG A 91 15.24 11.72 40.61
N ALA A 92 15.19 10.89 39.56
CA ALA A 92 16.36 10.63 38.72
C ALA A 92 16.88 11.91 38.05
N VAL A 93 15.98 12.80 37.60
CA VAL A 93 16.33 14.13 37.05
C VAL A 93 16.94 15.05 38.12
N ILE A 94 16.35 15.11 39.32
CA ILE A 94 16.86 15.88 40.45
C ILE A 94 18.28 15.42 40.81
N GLY A 95 18.45 14.09 40.95
CA GLY A 95 19.71 13.42 41.27
C GLY A 95 20.79 13.58 40.18
N GLY A 96 20.40 14.01 38.98
CA GLY A 96 21.30 14.17 37.84
C GLY A 96 21.70 12.86 37.18
N GLU A 97 20.94 11.78 37.41
CA GLU A 97 21.13 10.49 36.74
C GLU A 97 20.72 10.58 35.27
N VAL A 98 19.67 11.37 34.99
CA VAL A 98 19.21 11.72 33.64
C VAL A 98 19.00 13.24 33.56
N GLU A 99 19.22 13.83 32.39
CA GLU A 99 18.99 15.27 32.19
C GLU A 99 17.50 15.60 32.01
N GLU A 100 16.75 14.63 31.50
CA GLU A 100 15.36 14.76 31.10
C GLU A 100 14.61 13.44 31.30
N PHE A 101 13.37 13.55 31.76
CA PHE A 101 12.43 12.44 31.88
C PHE A 101 11.15 12.76 31.11
N LEU A 102 10.69 11.81 30.31
CA LEU A 102 9.49 11.91 29.47
C LEU A 102 8.57 10.72 29.76
N TYR A 103 7.28 10.98 29.95
CA TYR A 103 6.31 9.92 30.21
C TYR A 103 4.90 10.30 29.75
N ASP A 104 4.31 9.47 28.89
CA ASP A 104 2.89 9.55 28.54
C ASP A 104 2.12 8.75 29.58
N TYR A 105 1.11 9.34 30.22
CA TYR A 105 0.28 8.62 31.17
C TYR A 105 -1.21 8.92 30.99
N PRO A 106 -2.09 7.93 31.21
CA PRO A 106 -3.51 8.15 31.27
C PRO A 106 -3.88 8.83 32.59
N CYS A 107 -4.83 9.77 32.53
CA CYS A 107 -5.53 10.27 33.71
C CYS A 107 -7.01 10.01 33.48
N HIS A 108 -7.60 9.17 34.33
CA HIS A 108 -9.01 8.82 34.23
C HIS A 108 -9.83 9.91 34.93
N SER A 109 -10.43 10.81 34.15
CA SER A 109 -11.38 11.79 34.69
C SER A 109 -12.80 11.21 34.63
N GLU A 110 -13.73 11.81 35.39
CA GLU A 110 -15.16 11.45 35.33
C GLU A 110 -15.77 11.70 33.93
N ASP A 111 -15.13 12.54 33.09
CA ASP A 111 -15.61 12.95 31.77
C ASP A 111 -15.02 12.10 30.61
N GLY A 112 -14.10 11.17 30.90
CA GLY A 112 -13.52 10.25 29.91
C GLY A 112 -12.02 10.03 30.07
N PRO A 113 -11.41 9.25 29.15
CA PRO A 113 -9.98 9.00 29.18
C PRO A 113 -9.23 10.24 28.66
N HIS A 114 -8.30 10.75 29.46
CA HIS A 114 -7.35 11.78 29.04
C HIS A 114 -5.94 11.22 29.06
N TRP A 115 -5.10 11.70 28.14
CA TRP A 115 -3.67 11.37 28.13
C TRP A 115 -2.86 12.63 28.30
N TYR A 116 -1.84 12.55 29.15
CA TYR A 116 -0.92 13.65 29.40
C TYR A 116 0.50 13.23 29.05
N TYR A 117 1.19 14.12 28.36
CA TYR A 117 2.64 14.08 28.21
C TYR A 117 3.27 14.83 29.38
N MET A 118 3.96 14.09 30.25
CA MET A 118 4.76 14.64 31.32
C MET A 118 6.21 14.75 30.87
N ARG A 119 6.81 15.90 31.12
CA ARG A 119 8.22 16.16 30.88
C ARG A 119 8.84 16.84 32.10
N ALA A 120 9.92 16.27 32.62
CA ALA A 120 10.74 16.88 33.66
C ALA A 120 12.15 17.12 33.16
N ILE A 121 12.64 18.34 33.30
CA ILE A 121 13.98 18.73 32.85
C ILE A 121 14.70 19.46 33.97
N ARG A 122 15.97 19.11 34.18
CA ARG A 122 16.85 19.80 35.11
C ARG A 122 17.23 21.18 34.56
N MET A 123 17.00 22.25 35.33
CA MET A 123 17.40 23.59 34.91
C MET A 123 18.93 23.72 34.92
N SER A 124 19.49 24.13 33.78
CA SER A 124 20.92 24.46 33.65
C SER A 124 21.16 25.92 34.08
N GLY A 125 21.98 26.14 35.13
CA GLY A 125 22.36 27.47 35.61
C GLY A 125 23.14 27.46 36.92
N PHE A 126 23.66 28.63 37.33
CA PHE A 126 24.28 28.81 38.65
C PHE A 126 23.18 28.97 39.71
N GLY A 127 23.12 28.06 40.69
CA GLY A 127 22.12 28.11 41.75
C GLY A 127 21.80 26.73 42.33
N PRO A 128 20.82 26.65 43.24
CA PRO A 128 20.32 25.37 43.74
C PRO A 128 19.68 24.55 42.60
N THR A 129 19.69 23.23 42.75
CA THR A 129 19.08 22.30 41.77
C THR A 129 17.60 22.63 41.63
N ARG A 130 17.14 22.81 40.40
CA ARG A 130 15.73 23.01 40.08
C ARG A 130 15.31 22.13 38.92
N VAL A 131 14.08 21.66 38.95
CA VAL A 131 13.49 20.86 37.87
C VAL A 131 12.23 21.56 37.39
N VAL A 132 12.07 21.67 36.07
CA VAL A 132 10.83 22.13 35.44
C VAL A 132 10.04 20.89 35.07
N ALA A 133 8.89 20.69 35.72
CA ALA A 133 7.91 19.68 35.34
C ALA A 133 6.81 20.34 34.52
N SER A 134 6.46 19.74 33.38
CA SER A 134 5.38 20.19 32.52
C SER A 134 4.45 19.05 32.16
N HIS A 135 3.15 19.30 32.17
CA HIS A 135 2.12 18.38 31.72
C HIS A 135 1.35 19.03 30.57
N GLU A 136 1.22 18.31 29.46
CA GLU A 136 0.45 18.74 28.30
C GLU A 136 -0.55 17.64 27.91
N GLU A 137 -1.80 18.03 27.66
CA GLU A 137 -2.81 17.07 27.25
C GLU A 137 -2.61 16.65 25.79
N ILE A 138 -2.44 15.35 25.55
CA ILE A 138 -2.19 14.75 24.23
C ILE A 138 -3.34 13.83 23.78
N THR A 139 -4.51 13.90 24.42
CA THR A 139 -5.69 13.08 24.12
C THR A 139 -6.06 13.11 22.64
N ALA A 140 -6.18 14.33 22.06
CA ALA A 140 -6.54 14.50 20.66
C ALA A 140 -5.49 13.90 19.71
N LEU A 141 -4.21 13.99 20.08
CA LEU A 141 -3.11 13.40 19.32
C LEU A 141 -3.20 11.87 19.32
N LYS A 142 -3.33 11.25 20.50
CA LYS A 142 -3.46 9.78 20.64
C LYS A 142 -4.66 9.22 19.88
N LEU A 143 -5.81 9.89 19.97
CA LEU A 143 -7.02 9.48 19.25
C LEU A 143 -6.85 9.61 17.72
N THR A 144 -6.18 10.66 17.26
CA THR A 144 -5.91 10.85 15.83
C THR A 144 -4.92 9.80 15.31
N GLU A 145 -3.87 9.51 16.06
CA GLU A 145 -2.89 8.45 15.73
C GLU A 145 -3.55 7.08 15.63
N GLU A 146 -4.43 6.73 16.58
CA GLU A 146 -5.15 5.46 16.54
C GLU A 146 -6.17 5.39 15.39
N ALA A 147 -6.91 6.47 15.13
CA ALA A 147 -7.82 6.54 13.99
C ALA A 147 -7.08 6.39 12.66
N LEU A 148 -5.92 7.04 12.54
CA LEU A 148 -5.06 6.92 11.37
C LEU A 148 -4.56 5.48 11.19
N ARG A 149 -4.08 4.85 12.28
CA ARG A 149 -3.63 3.45 12.27
C ARG A 149 -4.72 2.51 11.77
N LYS A 150 -5.94 2.62 12.29
CA LYS A 150 -7.09 1.81 11.86
C LYS A 150 -7.42 2.01 10.38
N SER A 151 -7.45 3.26 9.92
CA SER A 151 -7.70 3.56 8.51
C SER A 151 -6.60 3.02 7.58
N GLN A 152 -5.33 3.03 8.02
CA GLN A 152 -4.22 2.44 7.26
C GLN A 152 -4.34 0.91 7.18
N GLU A 153 -4.71 0.24 8.27
CA GLU A 153 -4.96 -1.20 8.29
C GLU A 153 -6.09 -1.57 7.30
N GLU A 154 -7.22 -0.87 7.35
CA GLU A 154 -8.34 -1.06 6.42
C GLU A 154 -7.93 -0.83 4.94
N LEU A 155 -7.11 0.19 4.69
CA LEU A 155 -6.66 0.51 3.33
C LEU A 155 -5.75 -0.59 2.76
N ILE A 156 -4.92 -1.22 3.59
CA ILE A 156 -4.06 -2.34 3.20
C ILE A 156 -4.93 -3.55 2.81
N GLU A 157 -5.93 -3.88 3.62
CA GLU A 157 -6.87 -4.98 3.32
C GLU A 157 -7.65 -4.74 2.02
N GLN A 158 -8.18 -3.52 1.83
CA GLN A 158 -8.89 -3.14 0.60
C GLN A 158 -7.98 -3.23 -0.63
N LYS A 159 -6.73 -2.81 -0.51
CA LYS A 159 -5.75 -2.89 -1.60
C LYS A 159 -5.49 -4.35 -1.98
N GLN A 160 -5.29 -5.23 -1.01
CA GLN A 160 -5.08 -6.65 -1.27
C GLN A 160 -6.29 -7.28 -1.96
N SER A 161 -7.50 -7.02 -1.46
CA SER A 161 -8.74 -7.52 -2.08
C SER A 161 -8.89 -7.03 -3.53
N LEU A 162 -8.55 -5.75 -3.78
CA LEU A 162 -8.60 -5.18 -5.13
C LEU A 162 -7.56 -5.81 -6.07
N GLU A 163 -6.34 -6.09 -5.58
CA GLU A 163 -5.31 -6.79 -6.35
C GLU A 163 -5.74 -8.21 -6.71
N GLU A 164 -6.31 -8.95 -5.76
CA GLU A 164 -6.87 -10.29 -5.98
C GLU A 164 -8.01 -10.28 -7.01
N ALA A 165 -8.97 -9.36 -6.88
CA ALA A 165 -10.06 -9.20 -7.84
C ALA A 165 -9.55 -8.85 -9.24
N ASN A 166 -8.54 -7.98 -9.35
CA ASN A 166 -7.92 -7.64 -10.62
C ASN A 166 -7.21 -8.84 -11.27
N ILE A 167 -6.52 -9.67 -10.48
CA ILE A 167 -5.89 -10.91 -10.97
C ILE A 167 -6.96 -11.88 -11.47
N ALA A 168 -8.00 -12.13 -10.67
CA ALA A 168 -9.11 -13.00 -11.05
C ALA A 168 -9.78 -12.51 -12.34
N MET A 169 -10.03 -11.20 -12.47
CA MET A 169 -10.64 -10.63 -13.66
C MET A 169 -9.74 -10.80 -14.90
N LYS A 170 -8.42 -10.61 -14.79
CA LYS A 170 -7.48 -10.85 -15.89
C LYS A 170 -7.49 -12.31 -16.33
N VAL A 171 -7.53 -13.25 -15.40
CA VAL A 171 -7.62 -14.69 -15.69
C VAL A 171 -8.94 -15.01 -16.40
N LEU A 172 -10.07 -14.51 -15.89
CA LEU A 172 -11.39 -14.72 -16.49
C LEU A 172 -11.50 -14.10 -17.89
N LEU A 173 -10.92 -12.93 -18.12
CA LEU A 173 -10.89 -12.29 -19.44
C LEU A 173 -10.11 -13.12 -20.45
N LYS A 174 -8.94 -13.63 -20.04
CA LYS A 174 -8.13 -14.52 -20.88
C LYS A 174 -8.87 -15.82 -21.19
N GLN A 175 -9.45 -16.47 -20.18
CA GLN A 175 -10.24 -17.68 -20.36
C GLN A 175 -11.40 -17.45 -21.34
N ARG A 176 -12.12 -16.34 -21.21
CA ARG A 176 -13.23 -15.99 -22.12
C ARG A 176 -12.75 -15.82 -23.57
N GLU A 177 -11.56 -15.25 -23.77
CA GLU A 177 -10.99 -15.10 -25.11
C GLU A 177 -10.57 -16.45 -25.70
N ASP A 178 -9.97 -17.31 -24.88
CA ASP A 178 -9.58 -18.68 -25.25
C ASP A 178 -10.82 -19.54 -25.60
N ASP A 179 -11.86 -19.52 -24.76
CA ASP A 179 -13.12 -20.21 -25.01
C ASP A 179 -13.79 -19.74 -26.30
N LYS A 180 -13.74 -18.43 -26.57
CA LYS A 180 -14.28 -17.84 -27.80
C LYS A 180 -13.50 -18.33 -29.02
N LEU A 181 -12.17 -18.38 -28.95
CA LEU A 181 -11.33 -18.91 -30.02
C LEU A 181 -11.61 -20.39 -30.27
N GLU A 182 -11.79 -21.18 -29.22
CA GLU A 182 -12.11 -22.61 -29.33
C GLU A 182 -13.47 -22.82 -30.02
N LEU A 183 -14.50 -22.09 -29.60
CA LEU A 183 -15.83 -22.15 -30.21
C LEU A 183 -15.80 -21.76 -31.69
N GLU A 184 -15.12 -20.66 -32.03
CA GLU A 184 -14.99 -20.20 -33.42
C GLU A 184 -14.28 -21.24 -34.29
N LYS A 185 -13.22 -21.87 -33.78
CA LYS A 185 -12.52 -22.96 -34.48
C LYS A 185 -13.44 -24.16 -34.70
N LYS A 186 -14.22 -24.54 -33.68
CA LYS A 186 -15.18 -25.64 -33.75
C LYS A 186 -16.26 -25.35 -34.79
N VAL A 187 -16.82 -24.14 -34.81
CA VAL A 187 -17.81 -23.72 -35.82
C VAL A 187 -17.21 -23.77 -37.22
N LEU A 188 -15.99 -23.24 -37.40
CA LEU A 188 -15.30 -23.26 -38.68
C LEU A 188 -15.11 -24.68 -39.22
N ASN A 189 -14.61 -25.60 -38.37
CA ASN A 189 -14.41 -26.99 -38.76
C ASN A 189 -15.75 -27.68 -39.06
N ASN A 190 -16.78 -27.47 -38.25
CA ASN A 190 -18.10 -28.05 -38.50
C ASN A 190 -18.68 -27.60 -39.85
N VAL A 191 -18.58 -26.32 -40.18
CA VAL A 191 -19.06 -25.83 -41.49
C VAL A 191 -18.22 -26.42 -42.63
N LYS A 192 -16.89 -26.40 -42.52
CA LYS A 192 -15.98 -26.88 -43.56
C LYS A 192 -16.06 -28.38 -43.81
N ASP A 193 -16.14 -29.17 -42.74
CA ASP A 193 -15.99 -30.62 -42.81
C ASP A 193 -17.34 -31.33 -42.86
N LEU A 194 -18.40 -30.71 -42.32
CA LEU A 194 -19.73 -31.35 -42.22
C LEU A 194 -20.81 -30.69 -43.09
N VAL A 195 -20.69 -29.40 -43.46
CA VAL A 195 -21.74 -28.70 -44.23
C VAL A 195 -21.32 -28.51 -45.69
N LEU A 196 -20.19 -27.84 -45.92
CA LEU A 196 -19.71 -27.52 -47.27
C LEU A 196 -19.60 -28.73 -48.22
N PRO A 197 -19.17 -29.94 -47.79
CA PRO A 197 -19.10 -31.08 -48.69
C PRO A 197 -20.46 -31.49 -49.27
N TYR A 198 -21.56 -31.24 -48.58
CA TYR A 198 -22.90 -31.51 -49.09
C TYR A 198 -23.41 -30.37 -49.99
N VAL A 199 -23.07 -29.12 -49.67
CA VAL A 199 -23.35 -27.97 -50.56
C VAL A 199 -22.63 -28.16 -51.90
N ASP A 200 -21.37 -28.56 -51.88
CA ASP A 200 -20.59 -28.86 -53.09
C ASP A 200 -21.17 -30.04 -53.88
N LYS A 201 -21.63 -31.10 -53.20
CA LYS A 201 -22.33 -32.22 -53.87
C LYS A 201 -23.60 -31.74 -54.58
N LEU A 202 -24.40 -30.88 -53.93
CA LEU A 202 -25.61 -30.30 -54.53
C LEU A 202 -25.30 -29.38 -55.71
N LYS A 203 -24.24 -28.56 -55.63
CA LYS A 203 -23.79 -27.70 -56.75
C LYS A 203 -23.39 -28.51 -57.98
N ASN A 204 -22.84 -29.70 -57.77
CA ASN A 204 -22.39 -30.59 -58.84
C ASN A 204 -23.50 -31.51 -59.39
N THR A 205 -24.73 -31.44 -58.87
CA THR A 205 -25.86 -32.22 -59.39
C THR A 205 -26.68 -31.42 -60.41
N ARG A 206 -27.44 -32.11 -61.27
CA ARG A 206 -28.29 -31.46 -62.28
C ARG A 206 -29.58 -30.95 -61.63
N LEU A 207 -29.56 -29.69 -61.16
CA LEU A 207 -30.67 -29.02 -60.50
C LEU A 207 -31.50 -28.16 -61.47
N LYS A 208 -32.78 -27.90 -61.13
CA LYS A 208 -33.60 -26.88 -61.80
C LYS A 208 -33.05 -25.47 -61.48
N ALA A 209 -33.30 -24.49 -62.35
CA ALA A 209 -32.73 -23.14 -62.23
C ALA A 209 -33.01 -22.47 -60.86
N LYS A 210 -34.24 -22.62 -60.34
CA LYS A 210 -34.63 -22.09 -59.02
C LYS A 210 -33.82 -22.72 -57.89
N ASP A 211 -33.70 -24.05 -57.89
CA ASP A 211 -33.00 -24.80 -56.83
C ASP A 211 -31.49 -24.52 -56.86
N ARG A 212 -30.91 -24.38 -58.06
CA ARG A 212 -29.51 -23.96 -58.22
C ARG A 212 -29.24 -22.59 -57.61
N THR A 213 -30.13 -21.62 -57.86
CA THR A 213 -30.02 -20.27 -57.30
C THR A 213 -30.06 -20.31 -55.76
N LEU A 214 -30.93 -21.13 -55.17
CA LEU A 214 -31.00 -21.30 -53.72
C LEU A 214 -29.70 -21.89 -53.14
N VAL A 215 -29.11 -22.89 -53.80
CA VAL A 215 -27.84 -23.50 -53.35
C VAL A 215 -26.68 -22.49 -53.45
N GLU A 216 -26.62 -21.68 -54.49
CA GLU A 216 -25.62 -20.62 -54.64
C GLU A 216 -25.75 -19.53 -53.55
N ILE A 217 -26.98 -19.19 -53.15
CA ILE A 217 -27.23 -18.29 -52.02
C ILE A 217 -26.78 -18.92 -50.69
N ILE A 218 -27.09 -20.20 -50.45
CA ILE A 218 -26.66 -20.92 -49.24
C ILE A 218 -25.13 -20.97 -49.16
N ASP A 219 -24.46 -21.31 -50.26
CA ASP A 219 -22.99 -21.32 -50.33
C ASP A 219 -22.41 -19.94 -50.02
N THR A 220 -22.94 -18.88 -50.64
CA THR A 220 -22.52 -17.50 -50.39
C THR A 220 -22.67 -17.13 -48.91
N HIS A 221 -23.84 -17.34 -48.31
CA HIS A 221 -24.07 -17.03 -46.89
C HIS A 221 -23.18 -17.86 -45.96
N LEU A 222 -22.94 -19.14 -46.26
CA LEU A 222 -22.04 -19.98 -45.47
C LEU A 222 -20.59 -19.48 -45.55
N GLN A 223 -20.13 -19.08 -46.75
CA GLN A 223 -18.82 -18.46 -46.93
C GLN A 223 -18.71 -17.13 -46.16
N ASP A 224 -19.75 -16.30 -46.18
CA ASP A 224 -19.79 -15.03 -45.43
C ASP A 224 -19.76 -15.26 -43.91
N ILE A 225 -20.42 -16.32 -43.41
CA ILE A 225 -20.40 -16.69 -41.98
C ILE A 225 -18.99 -17.12 -41.55
N ILE A 226 -18.27 -17.89 -42.37
CA ILE A 226 -16.95 -18.43 -42.01
C ILE A 226 -15.78 -17.53 -42.37
N SER A 227 -15.96 -16.57 -43.29
CA SER A 227 -14.91 -15.66 -43.76
C SER A 227 -14.27 -14.84 -42.62
N PRO A 228 -15.03 -14.21 -41.70
CA PRO A 228 -14.46 -13.52 -40.54
C PRO A 228 -13.63 -14.44 -39.64
N LEU A 229 -14.07 -15.69 -39.45
CA LEU A 229 -13.37 -16.70 -38.66
C LEU A 229 -12.06 -17.09 -39.34
N LEU A 230 -12.10 -17.34 -40.66
CA LEU A 230 -10.92 -17.66 -41.46
C LEU A 230 -9.89 -16.53 -41.44
N GLN A 231 -10.31 -15.28 -41.58
CA GLN A 231 -9.41 -14.12 -41.49
C GLN A 231 -8.79 -14.01 -40.10
N ARG A 232 -9.58 -14.21 -39.04
CA ARG A 232 -9.08 -14.18 -37.67
C ARG A 232 -8.06 -15.29 -37.41
N PHE A 233 -8.27 -16.54 -37.84
CA PHE A 233 -7.28 -17.63 -37.70
C PHE A 233 -6.10 -17.54 -38.70
N SER A 234 -6.26 -16.81 -39.80
CA SER A 234 -5.16 -16.52 -40.72
C SER A 234 -4.24 -15.44 -40.15
N ASN A 235 -4.82 -14.44 -39.47
CA ASN A 235 -4.09 -13.36 -38.80
C ASN A 235 -3.53 -13.81 -37.43
N ALA A 236 -4.33 -14.57 -36.68
CA ALA A 236 -3.93 -15.27 -35.47
C ALA A 236 -3.41 -16.65 -35.87
N LYS A 237 -2.15 -16.70 -36.33
CA LYS A 237 -1.35 -17.92 -36.58
C LYS A 237 -1.93 -19.14 -35.87
N ILE A 238 -2.64 -20.05 -36.55
CA ILE A 238 -2.73 -21.50 -36.30
C ILE A 238 -3.86 -22.05 -37.18
N LEU A 239 -3.47 -22.71 -38.26
CA LEU A 239 -4.11 -23.92 -38.80
C LEU A 239 -3.02 -24.67 -39.57
N LEU A 240 -2.05 -25.17 -38.82
CA LEU A 240 -1.11 -26.16 -39.31
C LEU A 240 -1.85 -27.49 -39.49
N THR A 241 -1.57 -28.21 -40.57
CA THR A 241 -2.02 -29.60 -40.68
C THR A 241 -1.30 -30.46 -39.62
N PRO A 242 -1.82 -31.65 -39.27
CA PRO A 242 -1.15 -32.52 -38.30
C PRO A 242 0.31 -32.82 -38.64
N GLN A 243 0.62 -33.05 -39.93
CA GLN A 243 2.00 -33.27 -40.39
C GLN A 243 2.87 -32.01 -40.27
N GLU A 244 2.33 -30.83 -40.57
CA GLU A 244 3.06 -29.57 -40.41
C GLU A 244 3.31 -29.24 -38.93
N MET A 245 2.39 -29.61 -38.03
CA MET A 245 2.55 -29.42 -36.59
C MET A 245 3.68 -30.30 -36.03
N GLN A 246 3.75 -31.57 -36.45
CA GLN A 246 4.84 -32.48 -36.10
C GLN A 246 6.20 -31.95 -36.60
N VAL A 247 6.27 -31.52 -37.86
CA VAL A 247 7.50 -30.93 -38.41
C VAL A 247 7.87 -29.64 -37.68
N ALA A 248 6.90 -28.77 -37.35
CA ALA A 248 7.15 -27.53 -36.61
C ALA A 248 7.71 -27.79 -35.20
N ALA A 249 7.19 -28.79 -34.48
CA ALA A 249 7.70 -29.18 -33.16
C ALA A 249 9.16 -29.62 -33.23
N LEU A 250 9.51 -30.52 -34.14
CA LEU A 250 10.88 -31.01 -34.28
C LEU A 250 11.86 -29.93 -34.76
N VAL A 251 11.40 -28.98 -35.60
CA VAL A 251 12.20 -27.80 -35.98
C VAL A 251 12.47 -26.90 -34.77
N LYS A 252 11.49 -26.73 -33.88
CA LYS A 252 11.63 -25.95 -32.64
C LYS A 252 12.70 -26.57 -31.73
N ASP A 253 12.68 -27.89 -31.59
CA ASP A 253 13.66 -28.68 -30.84
C ASP A 253 15.06 -28.69 -31.45
N GLY A 254 15.24 -28.07 -32.62
CA GLY A 254 16.54 -27.90 -33.27
C GLY A 254 16.94 -29.05 -34.20
N LYS A 255 16.02 -29.95 -34.53
CA LYS A 255 16.28 -31.05 -35.45
C LYS A 255 16.47 -30.55 -36.89
N THR A 256 17.44 -31.13 -37.59
CA THR A 256 17.73 -30.91 -39.00
C THR A 256 16.67 -31.59 -39.89
N SER A 257 16.56 -31.19 -41.16
CA SER A 257 15.60 -31.82 -42.08
C SER A 257 15.85 -33.33 -42.24
N LYS A 258 17.11 -33.76 -42.17
CA LYS A 258 17.51 -35.17 -42.20
C LYS A 258 17.05 -35.93 -40.96
N GLU A 259 17.31 -35.40 -39.77
CA GLU A 259 16.84 -36.03 -38.52
C GLU A 259 15.31 -36.10 -38.43
N ILE A 260 14.60 -35.07 -38.91
CA ILE A 260 13.13 -35.07 -38.97
C ILE A 260 12.62 -36.13 -39.95
N ALA A 261 13.32 -36.31 -41.07
CA ALA A 261 12.97 -37.31 -42.08
C ALA A 261 13.09 -38.73 -41.50
N ASP A 262 14.19 -38.99 -40.77
CA ASP A 262 14.43 -40.26 -40.08
C ASP A 262 13.38 -40.52 -38.99
N VAL A 263 13.03 -39.50 -38.20
CA VAL A 263 12.02 -39.62 -37.11
C VAL A 263 10.61 -39.85 -37.65
N LEU A 264 10.22 -39.19 -38.75
CA LEU A 264 8.88 -39.29 -39.32
C LEU A 264 8.76 -40.39 -40.38
N ASN A 265 9.85 -41.13 -40.67
CA ASN A 265 9.92 -42.15 -41.71
C ASN A 265 9.44 -41.65 -43.08
N VAL A 266 9.88 -40.44 -43.46
CA VAL A 266 9.57 -39.80 -44.74
C VAL A 266 10.86 -39.33 -45.42
N SER A 267 10.79 -38.94 -46.69
CA SER A 267 11.96 -38.38 -47.37
C SER A 267 12.33 -36.99 -46.83
N GLU A 268 13.63 -36.65 -46.84
CA GLU A 268 14.10 -35.29 -46.51
C GLU A 268 13.46 -34.24 -47.42
N THR A 269 13.18 -34.58 -48.67
CA THR A 269 12.45 -33.73 -49.62
C THR A 269 11.04 -33.40 -49.13
N THR A 270 10.33 -34.37 -48.54
CA THR A 270 9.01 -34.19 -47.93
C THR A 270 9.08 -33.24 -46.73
N VAL A 271 10.09 -33.39 -45.87
CA VAL A 271 10.32 -32.47 -44.75
C VAL A 271 10.61 -31.07 -45.24
N ASN A 272 11.46 -30.91 -46.26
CA ASN A 272 11.76 -29.61 -46.85
C ASN A 272 10.51 -28.95 -47.48
N PHE A 273 9.62 -29.75 -48.08
CA PHE A 273 8.30 -29.28 -48.54
C PHE A 273 7.44 -28.77 -47.38
N HIS A 274 7.32 -29.52 -46.29
CA HIS A 274 6.58 -29.06 -45.10
C HIS A 274 7.23 -27.82 -44.47
N ARG A 275 8.56 -27.74 -44.37
CA ARG A 275 9.27 -26.53 -43.88
C ARG A 275 9.01 -25.32 -44.78
N LYS A 276 8.91 -25.51 -46.10
CA LYS A 276 8.52 -24.45 -47.05
C LYS A 276 7.08 -24.01 -46.81
N ASN A 277 6.16 -24.94 -46.61
CA ASN A 277 4.76 -24.64 -46.29
C ASN A 277 4.62 -23.91 -44.96
N LEU A 278 5.37 -24.32 -43.92
CA LEU A 278 5.45 -23.59 -42.65
C LEU A 278 5.92 -22.16 -42.88
N ARG A 279 6.99 -21.95 -43.65
CA ARG A 279 7.45 -20.59 -43.98
C ARG A 279 6.40 -19.78 -44.74
N PHE A 280 5.65 -20.40 -45.65
CA PHE A 280 4.54 -19.75 -46.36
C PHE A 280 3.42 -19.34 -45.39
N LYS A 281 2.95 -20.29 -44.57
CA LYS A 281 1.87 -20.08 -43.59
C LYS A 281 2.22 -19.06 -42.51
N PHE A 282 3.50 -18.91 -42.17
CA PHE A 282 3.99 -17.91 -41.20
C PHE A 282 4.43 -16.58 -41.82
N GLY A 283 4.26 -16.38 -43.13
CA GLY A 283 4.64 -15.13 -43.79
C GLY A 283 6.15 -14.88 -43.81
N LEU A 284 6.96 -15.95 -43.82
CA LEU A 284 8.42 -15.96 -43.86
C LEU A 284 8.99 -16.21 -45.27
N THR A 285 8.14 -16.33 -46.27
CA THR A 285 8.55 -16.46 -47.68
C THR A 285 9.45 -15.29 -48.06
N ASN A 286 10.62 -15.57 -48.64
CA ASN A 286 11.64 -14.58 -49.05
C ASN A 286 12.22 -13.70 -47.92
N LYS A 287 11.94 -13.99 -46.64
CA LYS A 287 12.55 -13.30 -45.49
C LYS A 287 13.78 -14.04 -44.99
N ARG A 288 14.82 -13.31 -44.54
CA ARG A 288 16.03 -13.89 -43.92
C ARG A 288 15.78 -14.51 -42.54
N THR A 289 14.61 -14.32 -41.96
CA THR A 289 14.23 -14.86 -40.65
C THR A 289 14.33 -16.39 -40.62
N ASN A 290 15.05 -16.91 -39.63
CA ASN A 290 15.17 -18.35 -39.40
C ASN A 290 13.86 -18.93 -38.87
N LEU A 291 13.42 -20.06 -39.45
CA LEU A 291 12.14 -20.70 -39.09
C LEU A 291 12.11 -21.14 -37.61
N ARG A 292 13.21 -21.68 -37.08
CA ARG A 292 13.30 -22.11 -35.67
C ARG A 292 13.23 -20.93 -34.71
N SER A 293 14.02 -19.88 -34.95
CA SER A 293 14.02 -18.68 -34.10
C SER A 293 12.62 -18.05 -34.05
N TYR A 294 11.92 -18.03 -35.18
CA TYR A 294 10.54 -17.56 -35.25
C TYR A 294 9.56 -18.46 -34.50
N LEU A 295 9.67 -19.79 -34.64
CA LEU A 295 8.81 -20.73 -33.92
C LEU A 295 9.00 -20.64 -32.40
N MET A 296 10.21 -20.33 -31.93
CA MET A 296 10.48 -20.09 -30.51
C MET A 296 9.82 -18.79 -30.01
N SER A 297 9.85 -17.71 -30.80
CA SER A 297 9.32 -16.41 -30.40
C SER A 297 7.79 -16.32 -30.35
N ILE A 298 7.07 -17.26 -30.98
CA ILE A 298 5.60 -17.29 -31.01
C ILE A 298 5.00 -18.26 -29.98
N SER A 299 5.85 -18.91 -29.19
CA SER A 299 5.46 -19.89 -28.17
C SER A 299 5.70 -19.40 -26.73
N GLN A 300 5.96 -18.10 -26.58
CA GLN A 300 6.01 -17.38 -25.30
C GLN A 300 4.70 -16.62 -25.10
#